data_AF-A0A2N5HGY3-F1
#
_entry.id   AF-A0A2N5HGY3-F1
#
_cell.length_a   1.000
_cell.length_b   1.000
_cell.length_c   1.000
_cell.angle_alpha   90.00
_cell.angle_beta   90.00
_cell.angle_gamma   90.00
#
_symmetry.space_group_name_H-M   'P 1'
#
loop_
_entity.id
_entity.type
_entity.pdbx_description
1 polymer ?
#
loop_
_entity_poly.entity_id
_entity_poly.type
_entity_poly.pdbx_seq_one_letter_code
_entity_poly.pdbx_strand_id
1 'polypeptide(L)' 'MPTKEELFANRHEHERAIGEVIGADSLAFLSTEGLLEAVDVNLAETSSRCVSCFSGAYPTKLYLK' A
#
# COMPACT_ATOMS: atom_id res chain seq x y z
N MET A 1 5.51 9.47 7.56
CA MET A 1 4.16 9.32 6.97
C MET A 1 3.16 10.04 7.86
N PRO A 2 2.05 10.54 7.29
CA PRO A 2 0.88 11.00 8.05
C PRO A 2 0.34 9.91 8.99
N THR A 3 -0.54 10.26 9.93
CA THR A 3 -1.24 9.24 10.73
C THR A 3 -2.13 8.38 9.84
N LYS A 4 -2.54 7.20 10.33
CA LYS A 4 -3.45 6.32 9.60
C LYS A 4 -4.73 7.07 9.20
N GLU A 5 -5.23 7.92 10.08
CA GLU A 5 -6.44 8.72 9.88
C GLU A 5 -6.25 9.81 8.82
N GLU A 6 -5.04 10.33 8.64
CA GLU A 6 -4.72 11.33 7.63
C GLU A 6 -4.46 10.71 6.24
N LEU A 7 -4.18 9.41 6.16
CA LEU A 7 -3.96 8.71 4.89
C LEU A 7 -5.26 8.62 4.09
N PHE A 8 -5.25 9.20 2.90
CA PHE A 8 -6.41 9.24 2.00
C PHE A 8 -6.91 7.83 1.65
N ALA A 9 -5.99 6.93 1.29
CA ALA A 9 -6.30 5.53 0.97
C ALA A 9 -6.82 4.71 2.17
N ASN A 10 -6.68 5.20 3.41
CA ASN A 10 -7.29 4.57 4.58
C ASN A 10 -8.77 4.95 4.77
N ARG A 11 -9.23 6.03 4.13
CA ARG A 11 -10.63 6.50 4.23
C ARG A 11 -11.54 6.02 3.09
N HIS A 12 -10.97 5.45 2.03
CA HIS A 12 -11.68 5.05 0.83
C HIS A 12 -11.25 3.65 0.43
N GLU A 13 -12.22 2.73 0.32
CA GLU A 13 -11.91 1.30 0.15
C GLU A 13 -11.45 0.93 -1.27
N HIS A 14 -11.82 1.70 -2.30
CA HIS A 14 -11.59 1.34 -3.70
C HIS A 14 -11.15 2.54 -4.56
N GLU A 15 -10.38 2.24 -5.60
CA GLU A 15 -9.80 3.20 -6.57
C GLU A 15 -10.84 4.15 -7.17
N ARG A 16 -12.04 3.65 -7.47
CA ARG A 16 -13.11 4.47 -8.03
C ARG A 16 -13.47 5.63 -7.11
N ALA A 17 -13.69 5.37 -5.83
CA ALA A 17 -14.06 6.41 -4.87
C ALA A 17 -12.93 7.44 -4.68
N ILE A 18 -11.69 6.97 -4.66
CA ILE A 18 -10.48 7.81 -4.58
C ILE A 18 -10.39 8.71 -5.82
N GLY A 19 -10.60 8.14 -7.01
CA GLY A 19 -10.62 8.85 -8.29
C GLY A 19 -11.69 9.94 -8.36
N GLU A 20 -12.92 9.64 -7.92
CA GLU A 20 -14.02 10.60 -7.89
C GLU A 20 -13.69 11.82 -6.99
N VAL A 21 -13.07 11.59 -5.84
CA VAL A 21 -12.70 12.67 -4.90
C VAL A 21 -11.56 13.55 -5.43
N ILE A 22 -10.57 12.96 -6.11
CA ILE A 22 -9.45 13.74 -6.68
C ILE A 22 -9.78 14.31 -8.07
N GLY A 23 -10.94 13.98 -8.63
CA GLY A 23 -11.38 14.45 -9.96
C GLY A 23 -10.65 13.80 -11.13
N ALA A 24 -10.21 12.54 -10.99
CA ALA A 24 -9.53 11.82 -12.06
C ALA A 24 -10.54 11.06 -12.95
N ASP A 25 -10.30 11.05 -14.28
CA ASP A 25 -11.09 10.25 -15.23
C ASP A 25 -10.94 8.74 -15.00
N SER A 26 -9.77 8.32 -14.51
CA SER A 26 -9.48 6.94 -14.12
C SER A 26 -8.39 6.92 -13.05
N LEU A 27 -8.40 5.87 -12.23
CA LEU A 27 -7.38 5.60 -11.24
C LEU A 27 -7.14 4.10 -11.15
N ALA A 28 -5.87 3.70 -11.06
CA ALA A 28 -5.45 2.36 -10.71
C ALA A 28 -4.18 2.42 -9.85
N PHE A 29 -4.06 1.54 -8.87
CA PHE A 29 -2.84 1.30 -8.12
C PHE A 29 -2.03 0.17 -8.76
N LEU A 30 -0.71 0.25 -8.61
CA LEU A 30 0.17 -0.88 -8.89
C LEU A 30 -0.12 -2.00 -7.88
N SER A 31 -0.22 -3.24 -8.35
CA SER A 31 -0.35 -4.39 -7.44
C SER A 31 0.91 -4.56 -6.60
N THR A 32 0.79 -5.18 -5.42
CA THR A 32 1.96 -5.43 -4.56
C THR A 32 2.92 -6.41 -5.24
N GLU A 33 2.38 -7.38 -5.96
CA GLU A 33 3.13 -8.35 -6.76
C GLU A 33 3.90 -7.66 -7.89
N GLY A 34 3.24 -6.79 -8.65
CA GLY A 34 3.85 -6.02 -9.73
C GLY A 34 4.91 -5.04 -9.21
N LEU A 35 4.70 -4.45 -8.03
CA LEU A 35 5.71 -3.65 -7.35
C LEU A 35 6.96 -4.49 -7.06
N LEU A 36 6.81 -5.68 -6.46
CA LEU A 36 7.93 -6.55 -6.10
C LEU A 36 8.70 -7.07 -7.31
N GLU A 37 8.00 -7.41 -8.39
CA GLU A 37 8.61 -7.78 -9.67
C GLU A 37 9.41 -6.61 -10.28
N ALA A 38 8.82 -5.42 -10.33
CA ALA A 38 9.45 -4.24 -10.94
C ALA A 38 10.74 -3.79 -10.25
N VAL A 39 10.92 -4.17 -9.00
CA VAL A 39 12.09 -3.81 -8.20
C VAL A 39 13.11 -4.93 -8.03
N ASP A 40 13.01 -5.97 -8.87
CA ASP A 40 13.92 -7.12 -8.95
C ASP A 40 14.08 -7.87 -7.62
N VAL A 41 12.94 -8.13 -6.97
CA VAL A 41 12.90 -8.97 -5.76
C VAL A 41 12.50 -10.36 -6.17
N ASN A 42 13.35 -11.33 -5.83
CA ASN A 42 12.94 -12.72 -5.89
C ASN A 42 11.78 -12.92 -4.90
N LEU A 43 10.58 -13.20 -5.41
CA LEU A 43 9.37 -13.42 -4.60
C LEU A 43 9.53 -14.61 -3.62
N ALA A 44 10.45 -15.52 -3.89
CA ALA A 44 10.81 -16.61 -2.98
C ALA A 44 11.58 -16.11 -1.74
N GLU A 45 12.20 -14.92 -1.81
CA GLU A 45 12.85 -14.22 -0.70
C GLU A 45 12.01 -13.01 -0.24
N THR A 46 10.77 -13.29 0.14
CA THR A 46 9.76 -12.34 0.68
C THR A 46 10.26 -11.52 1.88
N SER A 47 11.48 -11.77 2.36
CA SER A 47 12.15 -11.12 3.48
C SER A 47 13.02 -9.90 3.13
N SER A 48 13.24 -9.54 1.86
CA SER A 48 14.20 -8.46 1.55
C SER A 48 13.62 -7.03 1.71
N ARG A 49 12.28 -6.85 1.67
CA ARG A 49 11.65 -5.52 1.66
C ARG A 49 10.39 -5.47 2.49
N CYS A 50 10.27 -4.38 3.25
CA CYS A 50 9.06 -4.08 4.01
C CYS A 50 7.96 -3.56 3.07
N VAL A 51 6.78 -4.18 3.14
CA VAL A 51 5.55 -3.75 2.42
C VAL A 51 4.41 -3.41 3.38
N SER A 52 4.72 -3.19 4.65
CA SER A 52 3.71 -3.05 5.73
C SER A 52 2.76 -1.86 5.55
N CYS A 53 3.17 -0.82 4.83
CA CYS A 53 2.31 0.34 4.55
C CYS A 53 1.18 0.00 3.57
N PHE A 54 1.33 -1.07 2.77
CA PHE A 54 0.33 -1.55 1.83
C PHE A 54 -0.49 -2.71 2.41
N SER A 55 0.19 -3.66 3.07
CA SER A 55 -0.42 -4.90 3.56
C SER A 55 -0.88 -4.85 5.02
N GLY A 56 -0.39 -3.89 5.81
CA GLY A 56 -0.52 -3.91 7.26
C GLY A 56 0.32 -4.97 7.97
N ALA A 57 1.04 -5.83 7.25
CA ALA A 57 1.88 -6.88 7.81
C ALA A 57 3.29 -6.35 8.12
N TYR A 58 3.51 -5.92 9.37
CA TYR A 58 4.80 -5.40 9.81
C TYR A 58 5.81 -6.54 10.05
N PRO A 59 7.07 -6.42 9.59
CA PRO A 59 8.10 -7.46 9.76
C PRO A 59 8.64 -7.53 11.19
N THR A 60 8.17 -6.66 12.08
CA THR A 60 8.55 -6.58 13.49
C THR A 60 7.30 -6.50 14.36
N LYS A 61 7.46 -6.76 15.66
CA LYS A 61 6.40 -6.51 16.63
C LYS A 61 6.07 -5.03 16.67
N LEU A 62 4.77 -4.72 16.69
CA LEU A 62 4.28 -3.38 16.98
C LEU A 62 4.02 -3.26 18.48
N TYR A 63 4.52 -2.19 19.07
CA TYR A 63 4.20 -1.81 20.44
C TYR A 63 3.10 -0.75 20.37
N LEU A 64 1.86 -1.22 20.25
CA LEU A 64 0.70 -0.33 20.28
C LEU A 64 0.56 0.25 21.69
N LYS A 65 0.29 1.56 21.76
CA LYS A 65 -0.07 2.25 22.99
C LYS A 65 -1.58 2.18 23.21
#